data_AF-A0A4R3Z1A7-F1
#
_entry.id   AF-A0A4R3Z1A7-F1
#
_cell.length_a   1.000
_cell.length_b   1.000
_cell.length_c   1.000
_cell.angle_alpha   90.00
_cell.angle_beta   90.00
_cell.angle_gamma   90.00
#
_symmetry.space_group_name_H-M   'P 1'
#
loop_
_entity.id
_entity.type
_entity.pdbx_description
1 polymer ?
#
loop_
_entity_poly.entity_id
_entity_poly.type
_entity_poly.pdbx_seq_one_letter_code
_entity_poly.pdbx_strand_id
1 'polypeptide(L)'
;MATKVEKREDKRKRMDGLSDRQKHIIELREQINKPDPHQVKTFTKYKIITYIFNVLFPPYALYRIWCTKSEFTHIEKLAQSFVASAILIIFILLQLERLNIF
;
A
#
# COMPACT_ATOMS: atom_id res chain seq x y z
N MET A 1 -10.37 6.02 -25.19
CA MET A 1 -9.36 6.00 -26.26
C MET A 1 -8.89 7.41 -26.65
N ALA A 2 -9.78 8.42 -26.67
CA ALA A 2 -9.45 9.82 -26.96
C ALA A 2 -8.28 10.40 -26.12
N THR A 3 -8.28 10.17 -24.81
CA THR A 3 -7.25 10.69 -23.88
C THR A 3 -5.83 10.16 -24.11
N LYS A 4 -5.67 9.00 -24.76
CA LYS A 4 -4.34 8.40 -25.02
C LYS A 4 -3.73 8.92 -26.32
N VAL A 5 -4.56 9.24 -27.30
CA VAL A 5 -4.15 9.80 -28.59
C VAL A 5 -3.76 11.28 -28.41
N GLU A 6 -4.59 12.05 -27.71
CA GLU A 6 -4.35 13.46 -27.38
C GLU A 6 -3.04 13.66 -26.59
N LYS A 7 -2.79 12.84 -25.56
CA LYS A 7 -1.51 12.85 -24.81
C LYS A 7 -0.28 12.56 -25.67
N ARG A 8 -0.41 11.73 -26.71
CA ARG A 8 0.73 11.41 -27.60
C ARG A 8 1.02 12.57 -28.55
N GLU A 9 0.00 13.23 -29.06
CA GLU A 9 0.18 14.41 -29.91
C GLU A 9 0.79 15.58 -29.15
N ASP A 10 0.33 15.85 -27.92
CA ASP A 10 0.92 16.88 -27.07
C ASP A 10 2.38 16.60 -26.73
N LYS A 11 2.72 15.34 -26.43
CA LYS A 11 4.12 14.94 -26.19
C LYS A 11 4.98 15.14 -27.43
N ARG A 12 4.44 14.84 -28.62
CA ARG A 12 5.12 15.02 -29.90
C ARG A 12 5.36 16.50 -30.21
N LYS A 13 4.35 17.36 -30.03
CA LYS A 13 4.49 18.82 -30.16
C LYS A 13 5.50 19.41 -29.19
N ARG A 14 5.54 18.92 -27.94
CA ARG A 14 6.54 19.35 -26.94
C ARG A 14 7.97 18.95 -27.26
N MET A 15 8.17 17.91 -28.08
CA MET A 15 9.49 17.45 -28.52
C MET A 15 9.91 18.04 -29.86
N ASP A 16 8.98 18.65 -30.58
CA ASP A 16 9.21 19.29 -31.88
C ASP A 16 9.90 20.63 -31.67
N GLY A 17 11.10 20.80 -32.24
CA GLY A 17 11.94 21.99 -32.04
C GLY A 17 13.02 21.89 -30.94
N LEU A 18 13.12 20.77 -30.19
CA LEU A 18 14.24 20.56 -29.27
C LEU A 18 15.48 19.98 -29.98
N SER A 19 16.65 20.41 -29.51
CA SER A 19 17.94 19.80 -29.87
C SER A 19 18.01 18.35 -29.36
N ASP A 20 18.74 17.49 -30.08
CA ASP A 20 18.86 16.06 -29.76
C ASP A 20 19.39 15.81 -28.35
N ARG A 21 20.29 16.69 -27.85
CA ARG A 21 20.76 16.69 -26.46
C ARG A 21 19.62 16.85 -25.46
N GLN A 22 18.68 17.76 -25.73
CA GLN A 22 17.59 18.05 -24.81
C GLN A 22 16.54 16.92 -24.82
N LYS A 23 16.26 16.33 -25.99
CA LYS A 23 15.39 15.14 -26.10
C LYS A 23 15.93 13.99 -25.25
N HIS A 24 17.24 13.73 -25.34
CA HIS A 24 17.89 12.68 -24.56
C HIS A 24 17.80 12.94 -23.04
N ILE A 25 17.99 14.17 -22.59
CA ILE A 25 17.85 14.55 -21.17
C ILE A 25 16.41 14.32 -20.69
N ILE A 26 15.40 14.67 -21.49
CA ILE A 26 13.99 14.46 -21.15
C ILE A 26 13.66 12.97 -21.02
N GLU A 27 14.16 12.14 -21.94
CA GLU A 27 13.98 10.69 -21.88
C GLU A 27 14.66 10.06 -20.67
N LEU A 28 15.88 10.48 -20.34
CA LEU A 28 16.57 10.05 -19.12
C LEU A 28 15.78 10.43 -17.87
N ARG A 29 15.26 11.66 -17.81
CA ARG A 29 14.45 12.14 -16.70
C ARG A 29 13.14 11.35 -16.58
N GLU A 30 12.53 10.99 -17.69
CA GLU A 30 11.32 10.16 -17.72
C GLU A 30 11.61 8.74 -17.26
N GLN A 31 12.74 8.15 -17.66
CA GLN A 31 13.18 6.82 -17.21
C GLN A 31 13.47 6.79 -15.71
N ILE A 32 14.18 7.79 -15.19
CA ILE A 32 14.51 7.91 -13.76
C ILE A 32 13.25 8.15 -12.91
N ASN A 33 12.28 8.91 -13.44
CA ASN A 33 11.05 9.24 -12.73
C ASN A 33 9.93 8.20 -12.92
N LYS A 34 10.21 7.06 -13.58
CA LYS A 34 9.25 5.95 -13.61
C LYS A 34 9.03 5.48 -12.16
N PRO A 35 7.77 5.39 -11.70
CA PRO A 35 7.50 4.91 -10.36
C PRO A 35 8.05 3.49 -10.24
N ASP A 36 8.90 3.27 -9.23
CA ASP A 36 9.56 1.99 -9.01
C ASP A 36 8.49 0.89 -8.83
N PRO A 37 8.49 -0.16 -9.68
CA PRO A 37 7.52 -1.25 -9.59
C PRO A 37 7.61 -2.03 -8.27
N HIS A 38 8.74 -1.94 -7.55
CA HIS A 38 8.95 -2.55 -6.23
C HIS A 38 8.67 -1.61 -5.06
N GLN A 39 8.19 -0.38 -5.31
CA GLN A 39 7.86 0.54 -4.24
C GLN A 39 6.73 -0.03 -3.39
N VAL A 40 7.05 -0.38 -2.14
CA VAL A 40 6.09 -0.85 -1.15
C VAL A 40 5.07 0.25 -0.91
N LYS A 41 3.85 0.09 -1.44
CA LYS A 41 2.74 1.01 -1.18
C LYS A 41 2.22 0.76 0.23
N THR A 42 2.66 1.58 1.18
CA THR A 42 2.33 1.47 2.60
C THR A 42 0.86 1.82 2.88
N PHE A 43 0.27 2.70 2.08
CA PHE A 43 -1.08 3.25 2.28
C PHE A 43 -2.04 2.93 1.13
N THR A 44 -2.27 1.64 0.86
CA THR A 44 -3.37 1.26 -0.02
C THR A 44 -4.69 1.22 0.75
N LYS A 45 -5.81 1.46 0.07
CA LYS A 45 -7.16 1.40 0.67
C LYS A 45 -7.40 0.10 1.44
N TYR A 46 -6.91 -1.03 0.93
CA TYR A 46 -7.02 -2.33 1.60
C TYR A 46 -6.29 -2.36 2.96
N LYS A 47 -5.08 -1.80 3.02
CA LYS A 47 -4.27 -1.72 4.25
C LYS A 47 -4.92 -0.84 5.29
N ILE A 48 -5.40 0.34 4.89
CA ILE A 48 -6.09 1.29 5.77
C ILE A 48 -7.31 0.65 6.42
N ILE A 49 -8.17 0.00 5.63
CA ILE A 49 -9.35 -0.67 6.15
C ILE A 49 -8.95 -1.79 7.13
N THR A 50 -7.87 -2.52 6.84
CA THR A 50 -7.39 -3.60 7.69
C THR A 50 -6.85 -3.07 9.03
N TYR A 51 -6.19 -1.90 9.06
CA TYR A 51 -5.77 -1.25 10.31
C TYR A 51 -6.95 -0.85 11.19
N ILE A 52 -8.04 -0.35 10.60
CA ILE A 52 -9.27 -0.02 11.34
C ILE A 52 -9.86 -1.28 12.00
N PHE A 53 -9.91 -2.39 11.26
CA PHE A 53 -10.39 -3.66 11.81
C PHE A 53 -9.48 -4.22 12.89
N ASN A 54 -8.19 -3.88 12.91
CA ASN A 54 -7.27 -4.37 13.93
C ASN A 54 -7.64 -3.87 15.33
N VAL A 55 -8.29 -2.70 15.42
CA VAL A 55 -8.79 -2.13 16.69
C VAL A 55 -10.21 -2.59 17.00
N LEU A 56 -11.10 -2.62 16.00
CA LEU A 56 -12.52 -2.92 16.21
C LEU A 56 -12.81 -4.42 16.34
N PHE A 57 -12.19 -5.24 15.49
CA PHE A 57 -12.40 -6.68 15.41
C PHE A 57 -11.09 -7.39 15.04
N PRO A 58 -10.17 -7.57 16.02
CA PRO A 58 -8.87 -8.19 15.77
C PRO A 58 -8.92 -9.57 15.06
N PRO A 59 -9.89 -10.47 15.34
CA PRO A 59 -9.98 -11.75 14.63
C PRO A 59 -10.28 -11.60 13.14
N TYR A 60 -11.12 -10.62 12.78
CA TYR A 60 -11.44 -10.33 11.38
C TYR A 60 -10.27 -9.65 10.66
N ALA A 61 -9.49 -8.83 11.37
CA ALA A 61 -8.26 -8.25 10.85
C ALA A 61 -7.24 -9.34 10.49
N LEU A 62 -7.05 -10.36 11.34
CA LEU A 62 -6.18 -11.50 11.05
C LEU A 62 -6.58 -12.24 9.77
N TYR A 63 -7.88 -12.52 9.59
CA TYR A 63 -8.40 -13.11 8.36
C TYR A 63 -8.06 -12.26 7.11
N ARG A 64 -8.23 -10.94 7.21
CA ARG A 64 -7.92 -9.99 6.13
C ARG A 64 -6.42 -9.93 5.80
N ILE A 65 -5.56 -10.01 6.82
CA ILE A 65 -4.09 -10.00 6.65
C ILE A 65 -3.62 -11.25 5.89
N TRP A 66 -4.17 -12.42 6.25
CA TRP A 66 -3.77 -13.72 5.70
C TRP A 66 -4.49 -14.15 4.43
N CYS A 67 -5.47 -13.38 3.96
CA CYS A 67 -6.14 -13.64 2.68
C CYS A 67 -5.13 -13.65 1.52
N THR A 68 -5.28 -14.58 0.57
CA THR A 68 -4.35 -14.78 -0.57
C THR A 68 -4.26 -13.57 -1.50
N LYS A 69 -5.26 -12.69 -1.51
CA LYS A 69 -5.29 -11.43 -2.28
C LYS A 69 -4.75 -10.21 -1.52
N SER A 70 -4.12 -10.44 -0.38
CA SER A 70 -3.64 -9.39 0.52
C SER A 70 -2.46 -8.61 -0.08
N GLU A 71 -2.58 -7.29 -0.15
CA GLU A 71 -1.52 -6.36 -0.62
C GLU A 71 -0.39 -6.15 0.42
N PHE A 72 -0.41 -6.91 1.51
CA PHE A 72 0.59 -6.84 2.56
C PHE A 72 1.81 -7.70 2.21
N THR A 73 3.00 -7.11 2.39
CA THR A 73 4.28 -7.80 2.31
C THR A 73 4.41 -8.80 3.46
N HIS A 74 5.24 -9.84 3.30
CA HIS A 74 5.41 -10.88 4.34
C HIS A 74 5.78 -10.32 5.72
N ILE A 75 6.65 -9.31 5.76
CA ILE A 75 7.04 -8.62 7.01
C ILE A 75 5.86 -7.86 7.62
N GLU A 76 5.07 -7.16 6.79
CA GLU A 76 3.90 -6.42 7.27
C GLU A 76 2.83 -7.36 7.82
N LYS A 77 2.64 -8.54 7.20
CA LYS A 77 1.72 -9.57 7.72
C LYS A 77 2.15 -10.05 9.11
N LEU A 78 3.45 -10.30 9.30
CA LEU A 78 4.00 -10.72 10.58
C LEU A 78 3.80 -9.64 11.66
N ALA A 79 4.19 -8.40 11.36
CA ALA A 79 4.05 -7.27 12.27
C ALA A 79 2.58 -7.03 12.67
N GLN A 80 1.66 -7.04 11.68
CA GLN A 80 0.24 -6.82 11.95
C GLN A 80 -0.41 -7.99 12.68
N SER A 81 0.02 -9.22 12.43
CA SER A 81 -0.46 -10.40 13.18
C SER A 81 -0.03 -10.32 14.64
N PHE A 82 1.19 -9.87 14.92
CA PHE A 82 1.67 -9.64 16.29
C PHE A 82 0.84 -8.59 17.02
N VAL A 83 0.59 -7.43 16.38
CA VAL A 83 -0.27 -6.37 16.94
C VAL A 83 -1.68 -6.89 17.23
N ALA A 84 -2.31 -7.57 16.26
CA ALA A 84 -3.65 -8.14 16.43
C ALA A 84 -3.71 -9.13 17.60
N SER A 85 -2.68 -9.98 17.74
CA SER A 85 -2.58 -10.97 18.80
C SER A 85 -2.38 -10.32 20.17
N ALA A 86 -1.53 -9.29 20.25
CA ALA A 86 -1.33 -8.53 21.48
C ALA A 86 -2.62 -7.84 21.96
N ILE A 87 -3.38 -7.23 21.03
CA ILE A 87 -4.69 -6.62 21.35
C ILE A 87 -5.67 -7.68 21.87
N LEU A 88 -5.72 -8.86 21.25
CA LEU A 88 -6.57 -9.96 21.72
C LEU A 88 -6.18 -10.45 23.12
N ILE A 89 -4.89 -10.61 23.39
CA ILE A 89 -4.39 -11.03 24.70
C ILE A 89 -4.77 -9.99 25.76
N ILE A 90 -4.51 -8.71 25.51
CA ILE A 90 -4.88 -7.62 26.43
C ILE A 90 -6.39 -7.61 26.66
N PHE A 91 -7.19 -7.76 25.60
CA PHE A 91 -8.64 -7.84 25.73
C PHE A 91 -9.07 -9.02 26.61
N ILE A 92 -8.51 -10.21 26.39
CA ILE A 92 -8.81 -11.40 27.22
C ILE A 92 -8.41 -11.16 28.68
N LEU A 93 -7.21 -10.61 28.93
CA LEU A 93 -6.74 -10.30 30.29
C LEU A 93 -7.67 -9.32 31.01
N LEU A 94 -8.09 -8.23 30.34
CA LEU A 94 -9.05 -7.28 30.89
C LEU A 94 -10.41 -7.94 31.20
N GLN A 95 -10.87 -8.86 30.34
CA GLN A 95 -12.12 -9.58 30.60
C GLN A 95 -11.99 -10.57 31.75
N LEU A 96 -10.84 -11.22 31.92
CA LEU A 96 -10.56 -12.12 33.04
C LEU A 96 -10.50 -11.35 34.37
N GLU A 97 -9.84 -10.19 34.39
CA GLU A 97 -9.84 -9.27 35.53
C GLU A 97 -11.26 -8.81 35.87
N ARG A 98 -12.04 -8.38 34.87
CA ARG A 98 -13.44 -7.99 35.05
C ARG A 98 -14.32 -9.13 35.58
N LEU A 99 -14.03 -10.37 35.20
CA LEU A 99 -14.76 -11.56 35.66
C LEU A 99 -14.26 -12.05 37.04
N ASN A 100 -13.27 -11.40 37.64
CA ASN A 100 -12.68 -11.74 38.93
C ASN A 100 -12.25 -13.22 39.00
N ILE A 101 -11.71 -13.73 37.90
CA ILE A 101 -11.12 -15.09 37.81
C ILE A 101 -9.66 -15.08 38.34
N PHE A 102 -9.25 -13.97 38.95
CA PHE A 102 -8.01 -13.79 39.69
C PHE A 102 -8.30 -13.11 41.03
#